data_AF-A0A2U2DWG1-F1
#
_entry.id   AF-A0A2U2DWG1-F1
#
_cell.length_a   1.000
_cell.length_b   1.000
_cell.length_c   1.000
_cell.angle_alpha   90.00
_cell.angle_beta   90.00
_cell.angle_gamma   90.00
#
_symmetry.space_group_name_H-M   'P 1'
#
loop_
_entity.id
_entity.type
_entity.pdbx_description
1 polymer ?
#
loop_
_entity_poly.entity_id
_entity_poly.type
_entity_poly.pdbx_seq_one_letter_code
_entity_poly.pdbx_strand_id
1 'polypeptide(L)'
;MPDKKGVSLRERLTGLLQRARGERRRELEGDLNCPPLPAALSFLWEIYLRLRSRKSTDGMGNAQPIEWSDFDAFNRLSGLRLQPWEIELLETLDNIYLRARAAALVD
;
A
#
# COMPACT_ATOMS: atom_id res chain seq x y z
N MET A 1 -10.09 6.16 -2.26
CA MET A 1 -11.24 6.15 -3.17
C MET A 1 -12.50 5.79 -2.40
N PRO A 2 -13.63 6.47 -2.66
CA PRO A 2 -14.93 6.05 -2.15
C PRO A 2 -15.39 4.73 -2.79
N ASP A 3 -16.30 4.01 -2.11
CA ASP A 3 -16.88 2.76 -2.60
C ASP A 3 -17.93 3.00 -3.71
N LYS A 4 -18.57 1.91 -4.19
CA LYS A 4 -19.62 1.98 -5.22
C LYS A 4 -20.84 2.85 -4.83
N LYS A 5 -20.97 3.20 -3.55
CA LYS A 5 -22.04 4.06 -3.00
C LYS A 5 -21.55 5.48 -2.69
N GLY A 6 -20.32 5.82 -3.05
CA GLY A 6 -19.73 7.13 -2.79
C GLY A 6 -19.20 7.31 -1.36
N VAL A 7 -19.20 6.27 -0.53
CA VAL A 7 -18.75 6.36 0.87
C VAL A 7 -17.25 6.16 0.95
N SER A 8 -16.54 7.14 1.52
CA SER A 8 -15.11 7.03 1.77
C SER A 8 -14.79 5.99 2.83
N LEU A 9 -13.57 5.43 2.78
CA LEU A 9 -13.07 4.54 3.83
C LEU A 9 -13.19 5.18 5.22
N ARG A 10 -12.85 6.47 5.34
CA ARG A 10 -12.90 7.21 6.61
C ARG A 10 -14.33 7.30 7.15
N GLU A 11 -15.30 7.64 6.31
CA GLU A 11 -16.71 7.69 6.71
C GLU A 11 -17.23 6.33 7.15
N ARG A 12 -16.86 5.26 6.42
CA ARG A 12 -17.21 3.89 6.80
C ARG A 12 -16.62 3.50 8.16
N LEU A 13 -15.33 3.75 8.39
CA LEU A 13 -14.67 3.47 9.68
C LEU A 13 -15.30 4.28 10.81
N THR A 14 -15.67 5.53 10.55
CA THR A 14 -16.34 6.41 11.53
C THR A 14 -17.72 5.83 11.93
N GLY A 15 -18.51 5.36 10.96
CA GLY A 15 -19.81 4.71 11.24
C GLY A 15 -19.68 3.36 11.98
N LEU A 16 -18.61 2.60 11.72
CA LEU A 16 -18.31 1.38 12.48
C LEU A 16 -17.91 1.71 13.93
N LEU A 17 -17.09 2.75 14.11
CA LEU A 17 -16.60 3.18 15.42
C LEU A 17 -17.72 3.55 16.39
N GLN A 18 -18.78 4.21 15.89
CA GLN A 18 -19.94 4.60 16.71
C GLN A 18 -20.60 3.40 17.42
N ARG A 19 -20.59 2.22 16.79
CA ARG A 19 -21.25 1.00 17.28
C ARG A 19 -20.28 0.02 17.94
N ALA A 20 -18.98 0.14 17.71
CA ALA A 20 -17.96 -0.74 18.27
C ALA A 20 -17.74 -0.52 19.77
N ARG A 21 -17.30 -1.58 20.47
CA ARG A 21 -16.96 -1.60 21.89
C ARG A 21 -15.70 -2.43 22.12
N GLY A 22 -15.06 -2.26 23.27
CA GLY A 22 -13.92 -3.06 23.70
C GLY A 22 -12.73 -2.97 22.75
N GLU A 23 -12.11 -4.11 22.48
CA GLU A 23 -10.97 -4.26 21.56
C GLU A 23 -11.29 -3.62 20.20
N ARG A 24 -12.40 -4.01 19.57
CA ARG A 24 -12.75 -3.59 18.20
C ARG A 24 -12.83 -2.08 18.04
N ARG A 25 -13.18 -1.36 19.11
CA ARG A 25 -13.17 0.10 19.12
C ARG A 25 -11.75 0.66 19.02
N ARG A 26 -10.80 0.07 19.75
CA ARG A 26 -9.40 0.49 19.76
C ARG A 26 -8.74 0.28 18.40
N GLU A 27 -9.03 -0.83 17.73
CA GLU A 27 -8.57 -1.06 16.35
C GLU A 27 -9.04 0.05 15.41
N LEU A 28 -10.34 0.36 15.42
CA LEU A 28 -10.94 1.38 14.56
C LEU A 28 -10.43 2.80 14.89
N GLU A 29 -10.19 3.10 16.16
CA GLU A 29 -9.55 4.35 16.59
C GLU A 29 -8.11 4.42 16.07
N GLY A 30 -7.37 3.31 16.09
CA GLY A 30 -6.04 3.20 15.50
C GLY A 30 -6.05 3.49 13.99
N ASP A 31 -6.95 2.85 13.25
CA ASP A 31 -7.09 3.06 11.79
C ASP A 31 -7.44 4.53 11.46
N LEU A 32 -8.31 5.16 12.25
CA LEU A 32 -8.72 6.56 12.05
C LEU A 32 -7.66 7.58 12.46
N ASN A 33 -6.81 7.23 13.44
CA ASN A 33 -5.71 8.06 13.92
C ASN A 33 -4.38 7.79 13.20
N CYS A 34 -4.41 7.07 12.08
CA CYS A 34 -3.24 6.90 11.23
C CYS A 34 -2.71 8.29 10.79
N PRO A 35 -1.44 8.63 11.07
CA PRO A 35 -0.88 9.92 10.71
C PRO A 35 -0.89 10.08 9.19
N PRO A 36 -1.00 11.33 8.68
CA PRO A 36 -0.89 11.56 7.25
C PRO A 36 0.48 11.10 6.74
N LEU A 37 0.54 10.65 5.49
CA LEU A 37 1.80 10.33 4.83
C LEU A 37 2.73 11.56 4.91
N PRO A 38 3.95 11.42 5.46
CA PRO A 38 4.90 12.52 5.49
C PRO A 38 5.15 13.03 4.07
N ALA A 39 5.02 14.35 3.85
CA ALA A 39 5.15 14.95 2.53
C ALA A 39 6.50 14.61 1.87
N ALA A 40 7.57 14.53 2.67
CA ALA A 40 8.90 14.14 2.22
C ALA A 40 8.96 12.72 1.62
N LEU A 41 8.03 11.82 1.95
CA LEU A 41 7.96 10.45 1.42
C LEU A 41 6.89 10.26 0.35
N SER A 42 6.15 11.32 0.01
CA SER A 42 5.09 11.26 -1.01
C SER A 42 5.59 10.78 -2.37
N PHE A 43 6.80 11.21 -2.78
CA PHE A 43 7.37 10.79 -4.05
C PHE A 43 7.69 9.29 -4.08
N LEU A 44 8.16 8.71 -2.97
CA LEU A 44 8.42 7.27 -2.89
C LEU A 44 7.13 6.46 -2.98
N TRP A 45 6.04 6.98 -2.40
CA TRP A 45 4.72 6.37 -2.56
C TRP A 45 4.26 6.37 -4.02
N GLU A 46 4.43 7.49 -4.74
CA GLU A 46 4.10 7.55 -6.17
C GLU A 46 4.99 6.62 -7.02
N ILE A 47 6.28 6.51 -6.70
CA ILE A 47 7.20 5.57 -7.36
C ILE A 47 6.75 4.13 -7.11
N TYR A 48 6.40 3.78 -5.87
CA TYR A 48 5.88 2.46 -5.53
C TYR A 48 4.62 2.12 -6.33
N LEU A 49 3.62 3.02 -6.37
CA LEU A 49 2.40 2.82 -7.13
C LEU A 49 2.68 2.63 -8.63
N ARG A 50 3.61 3.41 -9.18
CA ARG A 50 4.02 3.32 -10.59
C ARG A 50 4.73 2.02 -10.93
N LEU A 51 5.60 1.52 -10.05
CA LEU A 51 6.26 0.22 -10.21
C LEU A 51 5.27 -0.93 -10.06
N ARG A 52 4.49 -0.91 -8.99
CA ARG A 52 3.51 -1.96 -8.63
C ARG A 52 2.44 -2.16 -9.69
N SER A 53 1.96 -1.08 -10.32
CA SER A 53 0.97 -1.16 -11.39
C SER A 53 1.46 -1.88 -12.66
N ARG A 54 2.77 -2.12 -12.79
CA ARG A 54 3.38 -2.84 -13.92
C ARG A 54 3.60 -4.32 -13.62
N LYS A 55 3.52 -4.74 -12.36
CA LYS A 55 3.71 -6.13 -11.99
C LYS A 55 2.47 -6.94 -12.35
N SER A 56 2.69 -8.08 -12.97
CA SER A 56 1.65 -9.04 -13.29
C SER A 56 1.28 -9.89 -12.07
N THR A 57 0.17 -10.61 -12.21
CA THR A 57 -0.14 -11.77 -11.39
C THR A 57 0.29 -13.04 -12.11
N ASP A 58 0.67 -14.08 -11.38
CA ASP A 58 0.88 -15.41 -11.97
C ASP A 58 -0.45 -16.10 -12.35
N GLY A 59 -0.35 -17.33 -12.89
CA GLY A 59 -1.50 -18.14 -13.26
C GLY A 59 -2.42 -18.55 -12.09
N MET A 60 -1.98 -18.37 -10.85
CA MET A 60 -2.78 -18.57 -9.63
C MET A 60 -3.28 -17.25 -9.03
N GLY A 61 -3.05 -16.11 -9.70
CA GLY A 61 -3.50 -14.79 -9.25
C GLY A 61 -2.60 -14.14 -8.18
N ASN A 62 -1.45 -14.73 -7.86
CA ASN A 62 -0.49 -14.16 -6.92
C ASN A 62 0.26 -13.00 -7.58
N ALA A 63 0.30 -11.86 -6.90
CA ALA A 63 1.07 -10.71 -7.37
C ALA A 63 2.57 -11.02 -7.32
N GLN A 64 3.29 -10.74 -8.41
CA GLN A 64 4.74 -10.92 -8.46
C GLN A 64 5.47 -9.79 -7.71
N PRO A 65 6.55 -10.07 -6.97
CA PRO A 65 7.31 -9.04 -6.26
C PRO A 65 7.98 -8.05 -7.21
N ILE A 66 8.25 -6.84 -6.74
CA ILE A 66 9.17 -5.91 -7.41
C ILE A 66 10.57 -6.48 -7.23
N GLU A 67 11.32 -6.54 -8.32
CA GLU A 67 12.65 -7.12 -8.37
C GLU A 67 13.70 -6.04 -8.68
N TRP A 68 14.97 -6.36 -8.46
CA TRP A 68 16.10 -5.46 -8.78
C TRP A 68 16.10 -4.98 -10.23
N SER A 69 15.65 -5.83 -11.16
CA SER A 69 15.51 -5.48 -12.57
C SER A 69 14.47 -4.38 -12.81
N ASP A 70 13.40 -4.31 -12.00
CA ASP A 70 12.39 -3.25 -12.07
C ASP A 70 12.99 -1.92 -11.60
N PHE A 71 13.75 -1.93 -10.50
CA PHE A 71 14.42 -0.74 -9.98
C PHE A 71 15.48 -0.21 -10.94
N ASP A 72 16.30 -1.09 -11.52
CA ASP A 72 17.30 -0.73 -12.52
C ASP A 72 16.64 -0.12 -13.76
N ALA A 73 15.61 -0.78 -14.30
CA ALA A 73 14.85 -0.26 -15.42
C ALA A 73 14.20 1.10 -15.11
N PHE A 74 13.63 1.25 -13.92
CA PHE A 74 13.02 2.51 -13.48
C PHE A 74 14.04 3.64 -13.38
N ASN A 75 15.17 3.43 -12.73
CA ASN A 75 16.24 4.42 -12.63
C ASN A 75 16.72 4.85 -14.03
N ARG A 76 16.96 3.88 -14.92
CA ARG A 76 17.41 4.16 -16.30
C ARG A 76 16.40 4.92 -17.14
N LEU A 77 15.11 4.56 -17.07
CA LEU A 77 14.06 5.16 -17.90
C LEU A 77 13.53 6.49 -17.36
N SER A 78 13.52 6.67 -16.04
CA SER A 78 13.07 7.93 -15.41
C SER A 78 14.17 8.97 -15.29
N GLY A 79 15.44 8.56 -15.34
CA GLY A 79 16.58 9.41 -15.01
C GLY A 79 16.75 9.67 -13.51
N LEU A 80 15.86 9.14 -12.67
CA LEU A 80 16.01 9.17 -11.22
C LEU A 80 17.07 8.18 -10.77
N ARG A 81 17.68 8.45 -9.61
CA ARG A 81 18.61 7.54 -8.96
C ARG A 81 18.14 7.28 -7.54
N LEU A 82 17.36 6.21 -7.39
CA LEU A 82 16.95 5.73 -6.08
C LEU A 82 18.18 5.41 -5.23
N GLN A 83 18.20 5.94 -4.02
CA GLN A 83 19.22 5.66 -3.01
C GLN A 83 18.97 4.28 -2.38
N PRO A 84 20.00 3.64 -1.78
CA PRO A 84 19.84 2.33 -1.16
C PRO A 84 18.66 2.25 -0.17
N TRP A 85 18.53 3.24 0.73
CA TRP A 85 17.44 3.28 1.71
C TRP A 85 16.05 3.47 1.07
N GLU A 86 15.99 4.12 -0.10
CA GLU A 86 14.72 4.29 -0.84
C GLU A 86 14.30 2.96 -1.47
N ILE A 87 15.25 2.21 -2.01
CA ILE A 87 15.01 0.85 -2.53
C ILE A 87 14.52 -0.06 -1.40
N GLU A 88 15.23 -0.08 -0.25
CA GLU A 88 14.84 -0.86 0.92
C GLU A 88 13.42 -0.51 1.42
N LEU A 89 13.06 0.78 1.40
CA LEU A 89 11.72 1.22 1.77
C LEU A 89 10.67 0.71 0.76
N LEU A 90 10.95 0.81 -0.54
CA LEU A 90 10.05 0.33 -1.59
C LEU A 90 9.86 -1.21 -1.53
N GLU A 91 10.91 -1.97 -1.26
CA GLU A 91 10.84 -3.41 -1.01
C GLU A 91 10.01 -3.73 0.23
N THR A 92 10.18 -2.95 1.30
CA THR A 92 9.41 -3.11 2.54
C THR A 92 7.92 -2.87 2.29
N LEU A 93 7.57 -1.80 1.58
CA LEU A 93 6.19 -1.51 1.16
C LEU A 93 5.61 -2.65 0.32
N ASP A 94 6.41 -3.20 -0.60
CA ASP A 94 5.96 -4.29 -1.43
C ASP A 94 5.68 -5.57 -0.64
N ASN A 95 6.58 -5.94 0.27
CA ASN A 95 6.41 -7.09 1.14
C ASN A 95 5.13 -6.98 1.99
N ILE A 96 4.84 -5.79 2.52
CA ILE A 96 3.59 -5.53 3.27
C ILE A 96 2.37 -5.73 2.36
N TYR A 97 2.40 -5.19 1.14
CA TYR A 97 1.32 -5.34 0.17
C TYR A 97 1.08 -6.80 -0.21
N LEU A 98 2.12 -7.56 -0.53
CA LEU A 98 2.02 -8.97 -0.92
C LEU A 98 1.42 -9.81 0.21
N ARG A 99 1.84 -9.57 1.46
CA ARG A 99 1.26 -10.25 2.64
C ARG A 99 -0.21 -9.91 2.83
N ALA A 100 -0.58 -8.63 2.75
CA ALA A 100 -1.97 -8.20 2.90
C ALA A 100 -2.87 -8.76 1.79
N ARG A 101 -2.37 -8.79 0.55
CA ARG A 101 -3.10 -9.36 -0.59
C ARG A 101 -3.26 -10.88 -0.46
N ALA A 102 -2.23 -11.60 -0.03
CA ALA A 102 -2.30 -13.04 0.19
C ALA A 102 -3.33 -13.39 1.26
N ALA A 103 -3.36 -12.65 2.37
CA ALA A 103 -4.38 -12.83 3.42
C ALA A 103 -5.80 -12.62 2.86
N ALA A 104 -6.01 -11.58 2.05
CA ALA A 104 -7.33 -11.28 1.47
C ALA A 104 -7.83 -12.29 0.41
N LEU A 105 -6.97 -13.20 -0.08
CA LEU A 105 -7.37 -14.28 -0.99
C LEU A 105 -7.79 -15.57 -0.25
N VAL A 106 -7.52 -15.66 1.05
CA VAL A 106 -7.82 -16.84 1.89
C VAL A 106 -9.16 -16.68 2.64
N ASP A 107 -9.69 -15.45 2.71
CA ASP A 107 -11.01 -15.10 3.27
C ASP A 107 -12.12 -15.03 2.21
#